data_AF-A0A1W9UM29-F1
#
_entry.id   AF-A0A1W9UM29-F1
#
_cell.length_a   1.000
_cell.length_b   1.000
_cell.length_c   1.000
_cell.angle_alpha   90.00
_cell.angle_beta   90.00
_cell.angle_gamma   90.00
#
_symmetry.space_group_name_H-M   'P 1'
#
loop_
_entity.id
_entity.type
_entity.pdbx_description
1 polymer ?
#
loop_
_entity_poly.entity_id
_entity_poly.type
_entity_poly.pdbx_seq_one_letter_code
_entity_poly.pdbx_strand_id
1 'polypeptide(L)' 'MPDHPLPSKIPRIDDNLCQACRKCVARKACRTKAIVAIDPGEPPFIDGNLCYGCMACLPACPYDAIVV' A
#
# COMPACT_ATOMS: atom_id res chain seq x y z
N MET A 1 -5.66 2.36 20.61
CA MET A 1 -5.71 1.00 20.01
C MET A 1 -6.67 1.09 18.85
N PRO A 2 -6.35 0.70 17.61
CA PRO A 2 -7.38 0.77 16.57
C PRO A 2 -8.39 -0.34 16.85
N ASP A 3 -9.63 0.05 17.16
CA ASP A 3 -10.83 -0.78 17.36
C ASP A 3 -11.32 -1.42 16.04
N HIS A 4 -10.41 -1.92 15.20
CA HIS A 4 -10.73 -2.49 13.90
C HIS A 4 -10.24 -3.96 13.83
N PRO A 5 -11.09 -4.90 13.37
CA PRO A 5 -10.72 -6.31 13.26
C PRO A 5 -9.64 -6.50 12.19
N LEU A 6 -8.61 -7.31 12.49
CA LEU A 6 -7.52 -7.61 11.57
C LEU A 6 -8.05 -7.98 10.17
N PRO A 7 -7.52 -7.37 9.09
CA PRO A 7 -8.01 -7.64 7.75
C PRO A 7 -7.73 -9.08 7.31
N SER A 8 -8.73 -9.74 6.72
CA SER A 8 -8.57 -11.10 6.20
C SER A 8 -7.59 -11.20 5.03
N LYS A 9 -7.36 -10.11 4.30
CA LYS A 9 -6.40 -10.02 3.21
C LYS A 9 -5.68 -8.68 3.21
N ILE A 10 -4.36 -8.73 3.14
CA ILE A 10 -3.49 -7.57 3.06
C ILE A 10 -2.88 -7.56 1.65
N PRO A 11 -3.09 -6.49 0.87
CA PRO A 11 -2.46 -6.37 -0.43
C PRO A 11 -0.93 -6.31 -0.30
N ARG A 12 -0.23 -6.72 -1.35
CA ARG A 12 1.22 -6.67 -1.48
C ARG A 12 1.62 -5.82 -2.68
N ILE A 13 2.84 -5.32 -2.65
CA ILE A 13 3.42 -4.59 -3.77
C ILE A 13 4.23 -5.57 -4.61
N ASP A 14 4.04 -5.52 -5.93
CA ASP A 14 4.89 -6.21 -6.90
C ASP A 14 6.04 -5.28 -7.28
N ASP A 15 7.24 -5.66 -6.85
CA ASP A 15 8.45 -4.86 -7.03
C ASP A 15 8.83 -4.70 -8.51
N ASN A 16 8.40 -5.62 -9.40
CA ASN A 16 8.70 -5.53 -10.83
C ASN A 16 7.85 -4.47 -11.55
N LEU A 17 6.66 -4.20 -11.03
CA LEU A 17 5.73 -3.23 -11.58
C LEU A 17 5.84 -1.87 -10.89
N CYS A 18 6.26 -1.87 -9.62
CA CYS A 18 6.35 -0.67 -8.81
C CYS A 18 7.41 0.30 -9.32
N GLN A 19 6.98 1.50 -9.72
CA GLN A 19 7.87 2.56 -10.23
C GLN A 19 8.50 3.43 -9.13
N ALA A 20 8.48 3.01 -7.86
CA ALA A 20 9.00 3.74 -6.69
C ALA A 20 8.70 5.26 -6.73
N CYS A 21 7.46 5.62 -7.07
CA CYS A 21 7.13 6.99 -7.43
C CYS A 21 7.34 7.98 -6.28
N ARG A 22 8.05 9.08 -6.52
CA ARG A 22 8.20 10.19 -5.55
C ARG A 22 6.86 10.73 -5.02
N LYS A 23 5.81 10.74 -5.86
CA LYS A 23 4.45 11.15 -5.49
C LYS A 23 3.46 9.98 -5.65
N CYS A 24 3.67 8.90 -4.90
CA CYS A 24 2.81 7.71 -4.95
C CYS A 24 1.34 8.04 -4.63
N VAL A 25 0.46 7.87 -5.62
CA VAL A 25 -0.99 8.11 -5.50
C VAL A 25 -1.69 7.05 -4.67
N ALA A 26 -1.29 5.78 -4.76
CA ALA A 26 -1.80 4.72 -3.90
C ALA A 26 -1.51 4.98 -2.41
N ARG A 27 -0.32 5.51 -2.09
CA ARG A 27 0.05 5.92 -0.73
C ARG A 27 -0.81 7.09 -0.24
N LYS A 28 -1.19 8.02 -1.11
CA LYS A 28 -2.15 9.10 -0.77
C LYS A 28 -3.57 8.58 -0.56
N ALA A 29 -3.99 7.56 -1.31
CA ALA A 29 -5.30 6.94 -1.16
C ALA A 29 -5.44 6.14 0.14
N CYS A 30 -4.32 5.62 0.68
CA CYS A 30 -4.29 4.87 1.93
C CYS A 30 -4.52 5.78 3.14
N ARG A 31 -5.76 5.82 3.66
CA ARG A 31 -6.14 6.65 4.82
C ARG A 31 -5.36 6.32 6.09
N THR A 32 -5.04 5.04 6.30
CA THR A 32 -4.29 4.56 7.47
C THR A 32 -2.78 4.70 7.30
N LYS A 33 -2.31 5.17 6.14
CA LYS A 33 -0.88 5.32 5.81
C LYS A 33 -0.08 4.02 5.95
N ALA A 34 -0.72 2.87 5.70
CA ALA A 34 -0.10 1.56 5.75
C ALA A 34 0.95 1.31 4.66
N ILE A 35 0.98 2.13 3.59
CA ILE A 35 2.00 2.03 2.54
C ILE A 35 3.23 2.82 2.98
N VAL A 36 4.27 2.11 3.41
CA VAL A 36 5.48 2.65 4.04
C VAL A 36 6.66 2.46 3.09
N ALA A 37 7.37 3.54 2.79
CA ALA A 37 8.66 3.50 2.09
C ALA A 37 9.76 3.74 3.12
N ILE A 38 10.76 2.86 3.16
CA ILE A 38 11.93 2.99 4.04
C ILE A 38 12.93 3.92 3.34
N ASP A 39 13.34 3.53 2.14
CA ASP A 39 14.35 4.25 1.35
C ASP A 39 13.74 4.97 0.13
N PRO A 40 14.24 6.17 -0.21
CA PRO A 40 13.82 6.87 -1.42
C PRO A 40 14.23 6.09 -2.68
N GLY A 41 13.27 5.83 -3.56
CA GLY A 41 13.53 5.14 -4.83
C GLY A 41 13.38 3.62 -4.76
N GLU A 42 13.06 3.07 -3.59
CA GLU A 42 12.69 1.66 -3.45
C GLU A 42 11.17 1.48 -3.41
N PRO A 43 10.65 0.31 -3.84
CA PRO A 43 9.26 -0.05 -3.65
C PRO A 43 8.86 0.05 -2.16
N PRO A 44 7.72 0.68 -1.84
CA PRO A 44 7.21 0.62 -0.49
C PRO A 44 6.72 -0.78 -0.14
N PHE A 45 6.52 -1.05 1.14
CA PHE A 45 5.79 -2.23 1.62
C PHE A 45 4.47 -1.82 2.28
N ILE A 46 3.59 -2.79 2.50
CA ILE A 46 2.31 -2.59 3.17
C ILE A 46 2.41 -3.13 4.59
N ASP A 47 2.36 -2.24 5.57
CA ASP A 47 2.35 -2.58 6.99
C ASP A 47 0.97 -3.18 7.37
N GLY A 48 0.97 -4.49 7.62
CA GLY A 48 -0.23 -5.23 7.99
C GLY A 48 -0.88 -4.78 9.31
N ASN A 49 -0.13 -4.13 10.20
CA ASN A 49 -0.68 -3.62 11.47
C ASN A 49 -1.48 -2.32 11.27
N LEU A 50 -1.20 -1.59 10.18
CA LEU A 50 -1.89 -0.35 9.82
C LEU A 50 -2.92 -0.57 8.71
N CYS A 51 -2.76 -1.63 7.92
CA CYS A 51 -3.65 -1.91 6.79
C CYS A 51 -5.01 -2.39 7.28
N TYR A 52 -6.09 -1.81 6.75
CA TYR A 52 -7.46 -2.22 7.07
C TYR A 52 -8.09 -3.12 6.00
N GLY A 53 -7.34 -3.50 4.96
CA GLY A 53 -7.84 -4.35 3.88
C GLY A 53 -8.92 -3.71 3.00
N CYS A 54 -9.03 -2.38 2.97
CA CYS A 54 -10.08 -1.67 2.22
C CYS A 54 -9.87 -1.64 0.69
N MET A 55 -8.72 -2.12 0.21
CA MET A 55 -8.35 -2.21 -1.21
C MET A 55 -8.39 -0.89 -2.02
N ALA A 56 -8.51 0.26 -1.36
CA ALA A 56 -8.51 1.56 -2.04
C ALA A 56 -7.21 1.87 -2.80
N CYS A 57 -6.10 1.22 -2.43
CA CYS A 57 -4.81 1.39 -3.08
C CYS A 57 -4.71 0.68 -4.44
N LEU A 58 -5.46 -0.41 -4.66
CA LEU A 58 -5.44 -1.17 -5.92
C LEU A 58 -5.78 -0.29 -7.13
N PRO A 59 -7.00 0.28 -7.26
CA PRO A 59 -7.36 1.09 -8.42
C PRO A 59 -6.64 2.45 -8.43
N ALA A 60 -5.98 2.82 -7.34
CA ALA A 60 -5.25 4.07 -7.24
C ALA A 60 -3.82 3.97 -7.81
N CYS A 61 -3.26 2.77 -7.94
CA CYS A 61 -1.93 2.58 -8.53
C CYS A 61 -2.06 2.51 -10.06
N PRO A 62 -1.53 3.49 -10.83
CA PRO A 62 -1.68 3.50 -12.29
C PRO A 62 -0.81 2.46 -13.01
N TYR A 63 0.07 1.78 -12.27
CA TYR A 63 0.96 0.74 -12.79
C TYR A 63 0.51 -0.66 -12.37
N ASP A 64 -0.66 -0.78 -11.72
CA ASP A 64 -1.20 -2.04 -11.20
C ASP A 64 -0.21 -2.82 -10.31
N ALA A 65 0.73 -2.09 -9.70
CA ALA A 65 1.80 -2.67 -8.88
C ALA A 65 1.33 -3.15 -7.49
N ILE A 66 0.04 -3.11 -7.20
CA ILE A 66 -0.53 -3.54 -5.92
C ILE A 66 -1.47 -4.70 -6.18
N VAL A 67 -1.15 -5.86 -5.62
CA VAL A 67 -1.85 -7.14 -5.82
C VAL A 67 -2.37 -7.68 -4.49
N VAL A 68 -3.30 -8.65 -4.53
CA VAL A 68 -3.92 -9.28 -3.34
C VAL A 68 -3.49 -10.73 -3.21
#